data_AF-A0A2P4XRF6-F1
#
_entry.id   AF-A0A2P4XRF6-F1
#
_cell.length_a   1.000
_cell.length_b   1.000
_cell.length_c   1.000
_cell.angle_alpha   90.00
_cell.angle_beta   90.00
_cell.angle_gamma   90.00
#
_symmetry.space_group_name_H-M   'P 1'
#
loop_
_entity.id
_entity.type
_entity.pdbx_description
1 polymer ?
#
loop_
_entity_poly.entity_id
_entity_poly.type
_entity_poly.pdbx_seq_one_letter_code
_entity_poly.pdbx_strand_id
1 'polypeptide(L)'
;MQFGYGADSPITLLTSALEYAKKMLPNPDLFLYTGDHVVRGYLSEEFVAATIKTNVETMAHYYAATDNDTQLDITALIGNTDTAPFYTMNVTDPKTEVNPSIAAISAAWQNSLSKSNLDRFERRGYLAYDLDEKLVVLTLNTLPYSPNHFPNTSSIADPFGQFAWLNETLHDIRNSGKFVYVVGHIPPIVDSFSGAQMWEAKYITTYKEIVNGFADIIKAQFFAH
;
A
#
# COMPACT_ATOMS: atom_id res chain seq x y z
N MET A 1 -2.29 22.34 -21.48
CA MET A 1 -3.35 21.33 -21.28
C MET A 1 -4.27 21.85 -20.19
N GLN A 2 -5.58 21.83 -20.36
CA GLN A 2 -6.51 22.28 -19.32
C GLN A 2 -7.01 21.05 -18.56
N PHE A 3 -6.70 20.98 -17.25
CA PHE A 3 -7.26 19.96 -16.37
C PHE A 3 -8.70 20.34 -15.99
N GLY A 4 -9.56 19.36 -15.81
CA GLY A 4 -10.98 19.56 -15.50
C GLY A 4 -11.53 18.49 -14.57
N TYR A 5 -12.65 18.79 -13.92
CA TYR A 5 -13.38 17.85 -13.07
C TYR A 5 -14.26 16.90 -13.90
N GLY A 6 -14.67 15.78 -13.30
CA GLY A 6 -15.65 14.83 -13.89
C GLY A 6 -15.05 13.59 -14.57
N ALA A 7 -13.73 13.45 -14.56
CA ALA A 7 -13.01 12.26 -15.00
C ALA A 7 -11.85 11.96 -14.05
N ASP A 8 -11.39 10.70 -14.04
CA ASP A 8 -10.16 10.32 -13.35
C ASP A 8 -8.93 10.96 -14.02
N SER A 9 -7.83 11.01 -13.26
CA SER A 9 -6.60 11.71 -13.64
C SER A 9 -5.96 11.08 -14.88
N PRO A 10 -5.75 11.83 -15.99
CA PRO A 10 -4.92 11.35 -17.09
C PRO A 10 -3.46 11.27 -16.64
N ILE A 11 -2.65 10.45 -17.31
CA ILE A 11 -1.22 10.31 -17.00
C ILE A 11 -0.49 11.67 -16.99
N THR A 12 -0.92 12.62 -17.82
CA THR A 12 -0.34 13.97 -17.90
C THR A 12 -0.53 14.79 -16.62
N LEU A 13 -1.57 14.53 -15.82
CA LEU A 13 -1.74 15.14 -14.52
C LEU A 13 -0.77 14.55 -13.49
N LEU A 14 -0.59 13.22 -13.48
CA LEU A 14 0.42 12.56 -12.65
C LEU A 14 1.83 13.09 -12.97
N THR A 15 2.19 13.13 -14.25
CA THR A 15 3.48 13.68 -14.70
C THR A 15 3.65 15.14 -14.26
N SER A 16 2.64 15.99 -14.46
CA SER A 16 2.71 17.39 -14.03
C SER A 16 2.89 17.55 -12.52
N ALA A 17 2.25 16.70 -11.72
CA ALA A 17 2.40 16.72 -10.26
C ALA A 17 3.82 16.31 -9.84
N LEU A 18 4.36 15.24 -10.43
CA LEU A 18 5.71 14.75 -10.17
C LEU A 18 6.79 15.74 -10.62
N GLU A 19 6.60 16.42 -11.77
CA GLU A 19 7.50 17.49 -12.21
C GLU A 19 7.57 18.64 -11.20
N TYR A 20 6.43 19.05 -10.67
CA TYR A 20 6.38 20.10 -9.66
C TYR A 20 7.01 19.63 -8.35
N ALA A 21 6.67 18.43 -7.88
CA ALA A 21 7.21 17.85 -6.67
C ALA A 21 8.74 17.74 -6.74
N LYS A 22 9.30 17.28 -7.88
CA LYS A 22 10.75 17.18 -8.09
C LYS A 22 11.44 18.54 -8.08
N LYS A 23 10.79 19.59 -8.58
CA LYS A 23 11.32 20.97 -8.51
C LYS A 23 11.36 21.50 -7.08
N MET A 24 10.36 21.17 -6.26
CA MET A 24 10.23 21.67 -4.89
C MET A 24 11.09 20.90 -3.89
N LEU A 25 11.11 19.58 -3.99
CA LEU A 25 11.86 18.68 -3.12
C LEU A 25 12.52 17.60 -3.98
N PRO A 26 13.71 17.87 -4.54
CA PRO A 26 14.35 16.97 -5.50
C PRO A 26 14.80 15.65 -4.88
N ASN A 27 15.22 15.68 -3.60
CA ASN A 27 15.77 14.54 -2.87
C ASN A 27 15.02 14.40 -1.52
N PRO A 28 13.77 13.90 -1.51
CA PRO A 28 13.08 13.62 -0.27
C PRO A 28 13.71 12.41 0.43
N ASP A 29 13.74 12.40 1.76
CA ASP A 29 14.14 11.22 2.53
C ASP A 29 13.15 10.06 2.36
N LEU A 30 11.88 10.38 2.07
CA LEU A 30 10.79 9.42 1.87
C LEU A 30 9.83 9.91 0.78
N PHE A 31 9.51 9.01 -0.17
CA PHE A 31 8.44 9.20 -1.14
C PHE A 31 7.39 8.09 -0.95
N LEU A 32 6.17 8.47 -0.58
CA LEU A 32 5.05 7.54 -0.38
C LEU A 32 4.02 7.68 -1.48
N TYR A 33 3.54 6.55 -1.98
CA TYR A 33 2.35 6.44 -2.82
C TYR A 33 1.50 5.29 -2.32
N THR A 34 0.28 5.56 -1.86
CA THR A 34 -0.51 4.59 -1.06
C THR A 34 -1.45 3.71 -1.87
N GLY A 35 -1.33 3.67 -3.20
CA GLY A 35 -2.17 2.87 -4.09
C GLY A 35 -3.24 3.66 -4.83
N ASP A 36 -4.22 2.95 -5.40
CA ASP A 36 -5.26 3.44 -6.32
C ASP A 36 -4.67 4.07 -7.59
N HIS A 37 -3.84 3.29 -8.29
CA HIS A 37 -3.30 3.65 -9.59
C HIS A 37 -4.37 3.65 -10.69
N VAL A 38 -5.37 2.77 -10.54
CA VAL A 38 -6.32 2.47 -11.61
C VAL A 38 -7.63 3.22 -11.42
N VAL A 39 -8.21 3.67 -12.52
CA VAL A 39 -9.54 4.29 -12.57
C VAL A 39 -10.63 3.34 -12.09
N ARG A 40 -11.74 3.88 -11.57
CA ARG A 40 -12.85 3.03 -11.12
C ARG A 40 -13.57 2.39 -12.31
N GLY A 41 -13.72 1.06 -12.30
CA GLY A 41 -14.50 0.35 -13.32
C GLY A 41 -14.28 -1.16 -13.35
N TYR A 42 -15.04 -1.84 -14.19
CA TYR A 42 -14.85 -3.27 -14.49
C TYR A 42 -13.84 -3.40 -15.63
N LEU A 43 -12.57 -3.48 -15.25
CA LEU A 43 -11.43 -3.52 -16.16
C LEU A 43 -10.82 -4.94 -16.19
N SER A 44 -10.12 -5.28 -17.26
CA SER A 44 -9.37 -6.54 -17.32
C SER A 44 -8.16 -6.48 -16.40
N GLU A 45 -7.71 -7.66 -15.94
CA GLU A 45 -6.47 -7.80 -15.16
C GLU A 45 -5.26 -7.23 -15.91
N GLU A 46 -5.19 -7.44 -17.24
CA GLU A 46 -4.14 -6.88 -18.09
C GLU A 46 -4.13 -5.35 -18.06
N PHE A 47 -5.31 -4.71 -18.12
CA PHE A 47 -5.40 -3.26 -18.07
C PHE A 47 -4.97 -2.71 -16.69
N VAL A 48 -5.40 -3.37 -15.62
CA VAL A 48 -5.01 -3.03 -14.24
C VAL A 48 -3.50 -3.12 -14.09
N ALA A 49 -2.91 -4.26 -14.44
CA ALA A 49 -1.47 -4.49 -14.35
C ALA A 49 -0.66 -3.49 -15.20
N ALA A 50 -1.09 -3.22 -16.45
CA ALA A 50 -0.43 -2.26 -17.32
C ALA A 50 -0.50 -0.82 -16.78
N THR A 51 -1.62 -0.44 -16.18
CA THR A 51 -1.81 0.90 -15.59
C THR A 51 -0.93 1.09 -14.36
N ILE A 52 -0.94 0.11 -13.44
CA ILE A 52 -0.08 0.12 -12.25
C ILE A 52 1.39 0.21 -12.68
N LYS A 53 1.82 -0.65 -13.61
CA LYS A 53 3.18 -0.62 -14.14
C LYS A 53 3.55 0.74 -14.73
N THR A 54 2.68 1.33 -15.55
CA THR A 54 2.92 2.66 -16.14
C THR A 54 3.09 3.73 -15.07
N ASN A 55 2.24 3.74 -14.05
CA ASN A 55 2.31 4.73 -12.97
C ASN A 55 3.56 4.54 -12.09
N VAL A 56 3.90 3.29 -11.74
CA VAL A 56 5.12 2.97 -10.97
C VAL A 56 6.37 3.37 -11.75
N GLU A 57 6.48 3.02 -13.04
CA GLU A 57 7.60 3.41 -13.90
C GLU A 57 7.67 4.94 -14.06
N THR A 58 6.53 5.62 -14.13
CA THR A 58 6.47 7.09 -14.19
C THR A 58 7.00 7.70 -12.89
N MET A 59 6.58 7.23 -11.72
CA MET A 59 7.10 7.72 -10.44
C MET A 59 8.60 7.42 -10.30
N ALA A 60 9.02 6.24 -10.74
CA ALA A 60 10.42 5.83 -10.75
C ALA A 60 11.28 6.76 -11.63
N HIS A 61 10.77 7.22 -12.78
CA HIS A 61 11.50 8.18 -13.60
C HIS A 61 11.89 9.47 -12.85
N TYR A 62 11.05 9.94 -11.92
CA TYR A 62 11.31 11.17 -11.16
C TYR A 62 12.15 10.94 -9.89
N TYR A 63 11.95 9.80 -9.22
CA TYR A 63 12.51 9.57 -7.87
C TYR A 63 13.41 8.32 -7.74
N ALA A 64 13.58 7.49 -8.78
CA ALA A 64 14.41 6.27 -8.76
C ALA A 64 15.82 6.44 -9.33
N ALA A 65 16.19 7.65 -9.76
CA ALA A 65 17.40 7.84 -10.56
C ALA A 65 18.61 7.16 -9.88
N THR A 66 19.26 6.30 -10.66
CA THR A 66 20.27 5.28 -10.36
C THR A 66 21.47 5.70 -9.50
N ASP A 67 21.54 6.97 -9.09
CA ASP A 67 22.65 7.57 -8.36
C ASP A 67 22.29 7.92 -6.90
N ASN A 68 21.02 7.82 -6.50
CA ASN A 68 20.59 8.09 -5.13
C ASN A 68 20.04 6.82 -4.49
N ASP A 69 20.59 6.46 -3.33
CA ASP A 69 20.04 5.50 -2.35
C ASP A 69 18.65 5.90 -1.81
N THR A 70 17.89 6.75 -2.50
CA THR A 70 16.48 7.02 -2.19
C THR A 70 15.67 5.79 -2.58
N GLN A 71 15.52 4.88 -1.62
CA GLN A 71 14.68 3.68 -1.71
C GLN A 71 13.26 4.06 -2.14
N LEU A 72 12.94 3.80 -3.40
CA LEU A 72 11.56 3.79 -3.90
C LEU A 72 10.80 2.52 -3.53
N ASP A 73 11.43 1.66 -2.72
CA ASP A 73 10.88 0.43 -2.18
C ASP A 73 9.49 0.67 -1.54
N ILE A 74 9.23 1.87 -1.05
CA ILE A 74 8.03 2.26 -0.29
C ILE A 74 6.92 2.87 -1.19
N THR A 75 6.76 2.31 -2.40
CA THR A 75 5.61 2.58 -3.29
C THR A 75 4.77 1.33 -3.58
N ALA A 76 5.17 0.17 -3.07
CA ALA A 76 4.41 -1.07 -3.19
C ALA A 76 3.29 -1.12 -2.14
N LEU A 77 2.18 -0.46 -2.47
CA LEU A 77 0.93 -0.51 -1.72
C LEU A 77 -0.22 -0.76 -2.68
N ILE A 78 -1.20 -1.54 -2.24
CA ILE A 78 -2.34 -1.94 -3.05
C ILE A 78 -3.56 -1.15 -2.59
N GLY A 79 -4.10 -0.35 -3.49
CA GLY A 79 -5.40 0.29 -3.31
C GLY A 79 -6.56 -0.61 -3.70
N ASN A 80 -7.79 -0.17 -3.42
CA ASN A 80 -8.97 -0.95 -3.77
C ASN A 80 -9.26 -0.96 -5.27
N THR A 81 -8.77 0.00 -6.06
CA THR A 81 -8.92 -0.02 -7.51
C THR A 81 -7.81 -0.78 -8.23
N ASP A 82 -6.73 -1.13 -7.53
CA ASP A 82 -5.58 -1.88 -8.06
C ASP A 82 -5.86 -3.39 -8.20
N THR A 83 -7.13 -3.75 -8.34
CA THR A 83 -7.60 -5.13 -8.52
C THR A 83 -8.62 -5.23 -9.65
N ALA A 84 -8.76 -6.41 -10.23
CA ALA A 84 -9.73 -6.70 -11.28
C ALA A 84 -10.71 -7.81 -10.84
N PRO A 85 -12.00 -7.51 -10.59
CA PRO A 85 -12.62 -6.18 -10.43
C PRO A 85 -12.08 -5.39 -9.22
N PHE A 86 -12.41 -4.11 -9.10
CA PHE A 86 -12.08 -3.32 -7.91
C PHE A 86 -12.69 -3.95 -6.64
N TYR A 87 -12.00 -3.82 -5.50
CA TYR A 87 -12.25 -4.54 -4.23
C TYR A 87 -12.12 -6.07 -4.26
N THR A 88 -11.62 -6.67 -5.34
CA THR A 88 -11.59 -8.14 -5.48
C THR A 88 -10.19 -8.71 -5.31
N MET A 89 -9.96 -9.45 -4.23
CA MET A 89 -8.70 -10.15 -3.97
C MET A 89 -8.96 -11.37 -3.09
N ASN A 90 -8.46 -12.55 -3.48
CA ASN A 90 -8.49 -13.68 -2.56
C ASN A 90 -7.46 -13.48 -1.46
N VAL A 91 -7.76 -13.90 -0.23
CA VAL A 91 -6.72 -14.09 0.79
C VAL A 91 -5.82 -15.24 0.35
N THR A 92 -4.52 -15.10 0.56
CA THR A 92 -3.50 -16.07 0.14
C THR A 92 -3.77 -17.44 0.74
N ASP A 93 -3.71 -18.48 -0.09
CA ASP A 93 -3.82 -19.85 0.37
C ASP A 93 -2.58 -20.19 1.24
N PRO A 94 -2.75 -20.50 2.53
CA PRO A 94 -1.63 -20.76 3.43
C PRO A 94 -0.84 -22.02 3.07
N LYS A 95 -1.35 -22.89 2.19
CA LYS A 95 -0.63 -24.09 1.72
C LYS A 95 0.29 -23.78 0.56
N THR A 96 -0.15 -22.94 -0.36
CA THR A 96 0.63 -22.61 -1.56
C THR A 96 1.48 -21.35 -1.37
N GLU A 97 1.07 -20.46 -0.46
CA GLU A 97 1.62 -19.11 -0.28
C GLU A 97 1.62 -18.30 -1.60
N VAL A 98 0.70 -18.61 -2.52
CA VAL A 98 0.56 -17.90 -3.80
C VAL A 98 -0.72 -17.07 -3.76
N ASN A 99 -0.61 -15.80 -4.15
CA ASN A 99 -1.76 -14.93 -4.38
C ASN A 99 -1.81 -14.49 -5.85
N PRO A 100 -2.69 -15.07 -6.68
CA PRO A 100 -2.75 -14.72 -8.10
C PRO A 100 -3.05 -13.24 -8.35
N SER A 101 -3.92 -12.61 -7.55
CA SER A 101 -4.28 -11.20 -7.73
C SER A 101 -3.09 -10.27 -7.44
N ILE A 102 -2.30 -10.56 -6.41
CA ILE A 102 -1.10 -9.78 -6.11
C ILE A 102 0.00 -10.07 -7.14
N ALA A 103 0.21 -11.34 -7.49
CA ALA A 103 1.19 -11.75 -8.48
C ALA A 103 0.94 -11.14 -9.87
N ALA A 104 -0.33 -10.89 -10.23
CA ALA A 104 -0.68 -10.23 -11.49
C ALA A 104 -0.16 -8.78 -11.59
N ILE A 105 0.01 -8.10 -10.46
CA ILE A 105 0.41 -6.68 -10.41
C ILE A 105 1.82 -6.46 -9.87
N SER A 106 2.40 -7.43 -9.14
CA SER A 106 3.70 -7.30 -8.47
C SER A 106 4.84 -6.94 -9.42
N ALA A 107 4.78 -7.40 -10.68
CA ALA A 107 5.78 -7.12 -11.71
C ALA A 107 5.98 -5.62 -11.97
N ALA A 108 5.01 -4.76 -11.63
CA ALA A 108 5.17 -3.32 -11.69
C ALA A 108 6.34 -2.81 -10.84
N TRP A 109 6.64 -3.48 -9.72
CA TRP A 109 7.70 -3.10 -8.78
C TRP A 109 8.98 -3.93 -8.92
N GLN A 110 9.11 -4.77 -9.95
CA GLN A 110 10.26 -5.68 -10.10
C GLN A 110 11.62 -4.97 -10.16
N ASN A 111 11.64 -3.71 -10.62
CA ASN A 111 12.84 -2.89 -10.75
C ASN A 111 13.09 -2.01 -9.51
N SER A 112 12.09 -1.85 -8.64
CA SER A 112 12.13 -0.97 -7.48
C SER A 112 12.22 -1.73 -6.16
N LEU A 113 11.85 -3.01 -6.12
CA LEU A 113 11.97 -3.85 -4.94
C LEU A 113 13.15 -4.80 -5.07
N SER A 114 13.84 -5.03 -3.96
CA SER A 114 14.75 -6.18 -3.84
C SER A 114 13.98 -7.49 -4.13
N LYS A 115 14.67 -8.51 -4.63
CA LYS A 115 14.05 -9.82 -4.91
C LYS A 115 13.35 -10.42 -3.69
N SER A 116 13.90 -10.22 -2.49
CA SER A 116 13.29 -10.69 -1.24
C SER A 116 12.04 -9.91 -0.88
N ASN A 117 12.01 -8.59 -1.10
CA ASN A 117 10.82 -7.78 -0.85
C ASN A 117 9.74 -8.09 -1.87
N LEU A 118 10.10 -8.30 -3.14
CA LEU A 118 9.15 -8.71 -4.18
C LEU A 118 8.49 -10.06 -3.85
N ASP A 119 9.26 -11.09 -3.46
CA ASP A 119 8.70 -12.40 -3.05
C ASP A 119 7.76 -12.27 -1.84
N ARG A 120 8.13 -11.48 -0.83
CA ARG A 120 7.27 -11.23 0.34
C ARG A 120 5.98 -10.49 -0.04
N PHE A 121 6.11 -9.48 -0.91
CA PHE A 121 4.96 -8.70 -1.40
C PHE A 121 4.01 -9.58 -2.19
N GLU A 122 4.51 -10.39 -3.12
CA GLU A 122 3.70 -11.31 -3.94
C GLU A 122 2.85 -12.28 -3.11
N ARG A 123 3.35 -12.67 -1.93
CA ARG A 123 2.60 -13.56 -1.05
C ARG A 123 1.40 -12.86 -0.45
N ARG A 124 1.50 -11.61 0.03
CA ARG A 124 0.49 -11.02 0.93
C ARG A 124 0.23 -9.51 0.81
N GLY A 125 1.06 -8.78 0.07
CA GLY A 125 0.84 -7.38 -0.28
C GLY A 125 1.24 -6.37 0.80
N TYR A 126 2.03 -6.78 1.80
CA TYR A 126 2.53 -5.93 2.87
C TYR A 126 4.02 -6.17 3.12
N LEU A 127 4.73 -5.14 3.56
CA LEU A 127 6.19 -5.16 3.70
C LEU A 127 6.67 -4.31 4.89
N ALA A 128 7.91 -4.57 5.29
CA ALA A 128 8.66 -3.74 6.24
C ALA A 128 9.94 -3.24 5.56
N TYR A 129 10.20 -1.94 5.67
CA TYR A 129 11.34 -1.27 5.05
C TYR A 129 12.13 -0.50 6.11
N ASP A 130 13.43 -0.75 6.21
CA ASP A 130 14.31 0.11 6.98
C ASP A 130 14.55 1.40 6.18
N LEU A 131 13.89 2.49 6.60
CA LEU A 131 14.12 3.81 6.00
C LEU A 131 15.49 4.35 6.39
N ASP A 132 15.88 4.13 7.65
CA ASP A 132 17.22 4.37 8.17
C ASP A 132 17.53 3.42 9.35
N GLU A 133 18.63 3.67 10.08
CA GLU A 133 19.04 2.86 11.23
C GLU A 133 18.03 2.88 12.41
N LYS A 134 17.13 3.86 12.46
CA LYS A 134 16.20 4.12 13.57
C LYS A 134 14.73 4.10 13.19
N LEU A 135 14.39 4.13 11.91
CA LEU A 135 13.01 4.25 11.44
C LEU A 135 12.67 3.16 10.42
N VAL A 136 11.59 2.44 10.71
CA VAL A 136 11.02 1.42 9.84
C VAL A 136 9.69 1.92 9.28
N VAL A 137 9.40 1.63 8.02
CA VAL A 137 8.08 1.83 7.43
C VAL A 137 7.41 0.47 7.24
N LEU A 138 6.23 0.31 7.81
CA LEU A 138 5.38 -0.87 7.60
C LEU A 138 4.25 -0.51 6.64
N THR A 139 4.22 -1.13 5.47
CA THR A 139 3.11 -0.99 4.53
C THR A 139 2.13 -2.13 4.74
N LEU A 140 0.84 -1.82 4.77
CA LEU A 140 -0.24 -2.77 5.04
C LEU A 140 -1.10 -2.99 3.79
N ASN A 141 -1.48 -4.24 3.55
CA ASN A 141 -2.57 -4.60 2.65
C ASN A 141 -3.90 -4.44 3.38
N THR A 142 -4.51 -3.26 3.25
CA THR A 142 -5.75 -2.89 3.97
C THR A 142 -7.03 -3.26 3.23
N LEU A 143 -6.90 -3.67 1.96
CA LEU A 143 -7.99 -4.09 1.10
C LEU A 143 -8.93 -5.16 1.72
N PRO A 144 -8.43 -6.26 2.31
CA PRO A 144 -9.28 -7.29 2.92
C PRO A 144 -10.06 -6.82 4.13
N TYR A 145 -9.79 -5.62 4.67
CA TYR A 145 -10.53 -5.10 5.80
C TYR A 145 -11.79 -4.33 5.40
N SER A 146 -11.92 -3.96 4.13
CA SER A 146 -13.06 -3.22 3.60
C SER A 146 -14.36 -4.04 3.64
N PRO A 147 -15.51 -3.44 4.04
CA PRO A 147 -16.82 -4.08 3.88
C PRO A 147 -17.20 -4.39 2.42
N ASN A 148 -16.56 -3.71 1.47
CA ASN A 148 -16.78 -3.93 0.03
C ASN A 148 -15.91 -5.06 -0.55
N HIS A 149 -14.99 -5.62 0.24
CA HIS A 149 -14.06 -6.64 -0.21
C HIS A 149 -14.77 -7.91 -0.71
N PHE A 150 -14.34 -8.43 -1.86
CA PHE A 150 -14.83 -9.68 -2.42
C PHE A 150 -13.67 -10.68 -2.68
N PRO A 151 -13.78 -11.95 -2.25
CA PRO A 151 -14.83 -12.51 -1.38
C PRO A 151 -14.86 -11.85 0.01
N ASN A 152 -16.02 -11.83 0.65
CA ASN A 152 -16.17 -11.23 1.98
C ASN A 152 -15.27 -11.94 3.01
N THR A 153 -14.45 -11.18 3.73
CA THR A 153 -13.49 -11.69 4.74
C THR A 153 -14.00 -11.56 6.18
N SER A 154 -15.20 -11.03 6.42
CA SER A 154 -15.75 -10.75 7.77
C SER A 154 -15.84 -11.98 8.68
N SER A 155 -15.74 -13.21 8.16
CA SER A 155 -15.60 -14.44 8.95
C SER A 155 -14.16 -14.85 9.27
N ILE A 156 -13.16 -14.27 8.60
CA ILE A 156 -11.73 -14.56 8.77
C ILE A 156 -11.17 -13.64 9.86
N ALA A 157 -10.61 -14.19 10.93
CA ALA A 157 -10.11 -13.38 12.04
C ALA A 157 -8.94 -12.47 11.64
N ASP A 158 -7.99 -12.99 10.87
CA ASP A 158 -6.78 -12.29 10.45
C ASP A 158 -6.45 -12.61 8.98
N PRO A 159 -7.06 -11.91 8.00
CA PRO A 159 -6.74 -12.14 6.59
C PRO A 159 -5.26 -11.86 6.33
N PHE A 160 -4.62 -12.76 5.61
CA PHE A 160 -3.17 -12.82 5.37
C PHE A 160 -2.28 -13.04 6.61
N GLY A 161 -2.84 -13.21 7.82
CA GLY A 161 -2.03 -13.23 9.04
C GLY A 161 -1.35 -11.90 9.32
N GLN A 162 -1.90 -10.80 8.78
CA GLN A 162 -1.28 -9.48 8.80
C GLN A 162 -1.30 -8.86 10.21
N PHE A 163 -2.32 -9.12 11.04
CA PHE A 163 -2.35 -8.62 12.41
C PHE A 163 -1.33 -9.33 13.29
N ALA A 164 -1.22 -10.66 13.16
CA ALA A 164 -0.17 -11.41 13.83
C ALA A 164 1.23 -10.90 13.43
N TRP A 165 1.46 -10.78 12.11
CA TRP A 165 2.71 -10.23 11.57
C TRP A 165 2.99 -8.80 12.07
N LEU A 166 2.00 -7.92 12.06
CA LEU A 166 2.14 -6.53 12.51
C LEU A 166 2.53 -6.48 13.99
N ASN A 167 1.86 -7.26 14.83
CA ASN A 167 2.14 -7.29 16.26
C ASN A 167 3.55 -7.83 16.58
N GLU A 168 3.96 -8.93 15.94
CA GLU A 168 5.30 -9.49 16.07
C GLU A 168 6.38 -8.51 15.57
N THR A 169 6.16 -7.91 14.40
CA THR A 169 7.10 -6.95 13.80
C THR A 169 7.26 -5.70 14.67
N LEU A 170 6.17 -5.18 15.25
CA LEU A 170 6.24 -4.04 16.17
C LEU A 170 6.97 -4.38 17.48
N HIS A 171 6.84 -5.60 17.99
CA HIS A 171 7.64 -6.08 19.11
C HIS A 171 9.13 -6.07 18.79
N ASP A 172 9.53 -6.60 17.64
CA ASP A 172 10.92 -6.66 17.21
C ASP A 172 11.53 -5.26 16.99
N ILE A 173 10.77 -4.35 16.36
CA ILE A 173 11.16 -2.95 16.17
C ILE A 173 11.36 -2.26 17.53
N ARG A 174 10.41 -2.43 18.47
CA ARG A 174 10.51 -1.86 19.82
C ARG A 174 11.74 -2.40 20.56
N ASN A 175 11.96 -3.71 20.52
CA ASN A 175 13.11 -4.36 21.17
C ASN A 175 14.45 -3.90 20.57
N SER A 176 14.45 -3.54 19.29
CA SER A 176 15.61 -2.99 18.60
C SER A 176 15.82 -1.48 18.86
N GLY A 177 14.95 -0.83 19.65
CA GLY A 177 15.04 0.60 19.94
C GLY A 177 14.71 1.50 18.75
N LYS A 178 14.00 0.98 17.75
CA LYS A 178 13.59 1.70 16.54
C LYS A 178 12.18 2.29 16.66
N PHE A 179 11.87 3.21 15.76
CA PHE A 179 10.57 3.81 15.56
C PHE A 179 9.92 3.32 14.27
N VAL A 180 8.61 3.57 14.13
CA VAL A 180 7.85 3.07 12.99
C VAL A 180 6.84 4.08 12.45
N TYR A 181 6.74 4.11 11.13
CA TYR A 181 5.58 4.63 10.40
C TYR A 181 4.74 3.47 9.88
N VAL A 182 3.42 3.57 10.04
CA VAL A 182 2.49 2.60 9.47
C VAL A 182 1.77 3.25 8.30
N VAL A 183 1.74 2.56 7.16
CA VAL A 183 1.17 3.08 5.92
C VAL A 183 0.16 2.08 5.39
N GLY A 184 -0.99 2.55 4.96
CA GLY A 184 -1.99 1.73 4.28
C GLY A 184 -2.80 2.57 3.30
N HIS A 185 -3.64 1.93 2.49
CA HIS A 185 -4.55 2.64 1.59
C HIS A 185 -5.84 3.05 2.30
N ILE A 186 -6.69 2.06 2.61
CA ILE A 186 -8.00 2.24 3.23
C ILE A 186 -7.80 2.51 4.73
N PRO A 187 -8.26 3.64 5.28
CA PRO A 187 -8.09 3.94 6.70
C PRO A 187 -9.10 3.21 7.61
N PRO A 188 -8.75 2.92 8.87
CA PRO A 188 -9.63 2.29 9.86
C PRO A 188 -10.60 3.31 10.51
N ILE A 189 -11.33 4.06 9.70
CA ILE A 189 -12.21 5.16 10.13
C ILE A 189 -13.67 5.00 9.63
N VAL A 190 -14.53 5.88 10.11
CA VAL A 190 -15.82 6.17 9.48
C VAL A 190 -15.61 7.31 8.49
N ASP A 191 -16.04 7.11 7.25
CA ASP A 191 -15.93 8.10 6.20
C ASP A 191 -16.74 9.36 6.54
N SER A 192 -16.09 10.52 6.45
CA SER A 192 -16.70 11.80 6.85
C SER A 192 -17.82 12.27 5.91
N PHE A 193 -17.81 11.80 4.65
CA PHE A 193 -18.80 12.18 3.65
C PHE A 193 -20.02 11.26 3.66
N SER A 194 -19.81 9.94 3.56
CA SER A 194 -20.87 8.94 3.47
C SER A 194 -21.36 8.45 4.84
N GLY A 195 -20.57 8.60 5.90
CA GLY A 195 -20.86 8.01 7.21
C GLY A 195 -20.68 6.49 7.26
N ALA A 196 -20.16 5.87 6.18
CA ALA A 196 -19.91 4.43 6.13
C ALA A 196 -18.59 4.07 6.82
N GLN A 197 -18.52 2.89 7.41
CA GLN A 197 -17.24 2.35 7.89
C GLN A 197 -16.37 1.94 6.69
N MET A 198 -15.10 2.34 6.71
CA MET A 198 -14.15 1.95 5.65
C MET A 198 -13.55 0.57 5.90
N TRP A 199 -13.52 0.12 7.16
CA TRP A 199 -13.14 -1.24 7.56
C TRP A 199 -14.27 -1.90 8.35
N GLU A 200 -14.35 -3.24 8.31
CA GLU A 200 -15.20 -4.01 9.22
C GLU A 200 -14.83 -3.72 10.69
N ALA A 201 -15.84 -3.51 11.53
CA ALA A 201 -15.65 -3.03 12.92
C ALA A 201 -14.69 -3.89 13.76
N LYS A 202 -14.68 -5.21 13.54
CA LYS A 202 -13.74 -6.13 14.22
C LYS A 202 -12.28 -5.82 13.90
N TYR A 203 -11.97 -5.48 12.65
CA TYR A 203 -10.61 -5.18 12.21
C TYR A 203 -10.16 -3.82 12.73
N ILE A 204 -11.06 -2.84 12.79
CA ILE A 204 -10.80 -1.56 13.46
C ILE A 204 -10.44 -1.79 14.93
N THR A 205 -11.17 -2.68 15.61
CA THR A 205 -10.94 -3.00 17.02
C THR A 205 -9.57 -3.65 17.21
N THR A 206 -9.27 -4.71 16.47
CA THR A 206 -7.96 -5.41 16.53
C THR A 206 -6.80 -4.47 16.19
N TYR A 207 -6.92 -3.66 15.13
CA TYR A 207 -5.88 -2.71 14.76
C TYR A 207 -5.64 -1.67 15.85
N LYS A 208 -6.70 -1.11 16.43
CA LYS A 208 -6.61 -0.15 17.54
C LYS A 208 -5.93 -0.75 18.77
N GLU A 209 -6.25 -1.98 19.12
CA GLU A 209 -5.59 -2.69 20.23
C GLU A 209 -4.08 -2.83 19.99
N ILE A 210 -3.68 -3.27 18.79
CA ILE A 210 -2.27 -3.39 18.42
C ILE A 210 -1.59 -2.02 18.48
N VAL A 211 -2.07 -1.00 17.75
CA VAL A 211 -1.37 0.29 17.70
C VAL A 211 -1.32 1.01 19.05
N ASN A 212 -2.35 0.87 19.89
CA ASN A 212 -2.33 1.39 21.27
C ASN A 212 -1.24 0.71 22.10
N GLY A 213 -1.02 -0.58 21.89
CA GLY A 213 0.06 -1.35 22.52
C GLY A 213 1.47 -0.91 22.13
N PHE A 214 1.63 -0.12 21.05
CA PHE A 214 2.91 0.36 20.51
C PHE A 214 2.97 1.88 20.27
N ALA A 215 2.13 2.65 20.97
CA ALA A 215 2.03 4.10 20.80
C ALA A 215 3.31 4.89 21.14
N ASP A 216 4.22 4.30 21.92
CA ASP A 216 5.55 4.82 22.22
C ASP A 216 6.49 4.80 20.99
N ILE A 217 6.36 3.81 20.10
CA ILE A 217 7.23 3.65 18.93
C ILE A 217 6.59 4.02 17.60
N ILE A 218 5.26 3.97 17.48
CA ILE A 218 4.52 4.42 16.28
C ILE A 218 4.51 5.94 16.26
N LYS A 219 5.20 6.55 15.29
CA LYS A 219 5.36 8.00 15.19
C LYS A 219 4.41 8.66 14.21
N ALA A 220 3.94 7.91 13.22
CA ALA A 220 2.94 8.38 12.29
C ALA A 220 2.18 7.21 11.66
N GLN A 221 0.97 7.51 11.20
CA GLN A 221 0.16 6.61 10.39
C GLN A 221 -0.32 7.38 9.15
N PHE A 222 -0.08 6.83 7.97
CA PHE A 222 -0.41 7.47 6.69
C PHE A 222 -1.42 6.59 5.93
N PHE A 223 -2.60 7.16 5.67
CA PHE A 223 -3.68 6.51 4.93
C PHE A 223 -4.30 7.49 3.93
N ALA A 224 -5.08 6.96 2.98
CA ALA A 224 -5.75 7.72 1.92
C ALA A 224 -7.18 7.21 1.70
N HIS A 225 -7.46 6.66 0.50
CA HIS A 225 -8.76 6.24 -0.04
C HIS A 225 -9.75 7.37 -0.39
#